data_AF-A0A091TY36-F1
#
_entry.id   AF-A0A091TY36-F1
#
_cell.length_a   1.000
_cell.length_b   1.000
_cell.length_c   1.000
_cell.angle_alpha   90.00
_cell.angle_beta   90.00
_cell.angle_gamma   90.00
#
_symmetry.space_group_name_H-M   'P 1'
#
loop_
_entity.id
_entity.type
_entity.pdbx_description
1 polymer ?
#
loop_
_entity_poly.entity_id
_entity_poly.type
_entity_poly.pdbx_seq_one_letter_code
_entity_poly.pdbx_strand_id
1 'polypeptide(L)'
;LFCPLSLIVIGLFLHSTADQNITVMFSSGSGVEIRGSRGFLALTVLLPENFMNHTQGLFGVMNGNTEDEYTFKNKTTMSVHASPQQLFEFGANWAVENGTSLFTYDTEFLLNNFFYGEKHNASFLPVFLPHEDPADPLVKEMVSLCDSDPFCRFDVLTTRSLEVGNSTKLSHQNHKLLVENLEPDMSLLLVISCGWLDHPTNGKKNGTNYLLGSTISFTCNQGYELTGPKERICQVTRAWSGDTPSC
;
A
#
# COMPACT_ATOMS: atom_id res chain seq x y z
N LEU A 1 10.69 14.09 5.32
CA LEU A 1 11.04 14.67 4.00
C LEU A 1 10.25 13.90 2.95
N PHE A 2 9.08 14.43 2.58
CA PHE A 2 8.16 13.81 1.62
C PHE A 2 8.71 14.04 0.21
N CYS A 3 8.96 12.97 -0.55
CA CYS A 3 9.36 13.06 -1.94
C CYS A 3 8.25 12.48 -2.83
N PRO A 4 7.84 13.16 -3.92
CA PRO A 4 7.01 12.55 -4.95
C PRO A 4 7.83 11.44 -5.61
N LEU A 5 7.46 10.18 -5.35
CA LEU A 5 8.10 9.02 -5.96
C LEU A 5 7.66 8.90 -7.43
N SER A 6 8.55 9.30 -8.33
CA SER A 6 8.53 8.81 -9.71
C SER A 6 9.21 7.43 -9.72
N LEU A 7 8.42 6.37 -9.81
CA LEU A 7 8.91 4.99 -9.86
C LEU A 7 8.86 4.50 -11.31
N ILE A 8 10.02 4.06 -11.81
CA ILE A 8 10.13 3.35 -13.09
C ILE A 8 10.40 1.88 -12.77
N VAL A 9 9.37 1.06 -12.93
CA VAL A 9 9.52 -0.39 -13.09
C VAL A 9 9.57 -0.64 -14.59
N ILE A 10 10.30 -1.65 -15.06
CA ILE A 10 10.38 -1.98 -16.49
C ILE A 10 8.97 -2.00 -17.11
N GLY A 11 8.65 -0.98 -17.94
CA GLY A 11 7.36 -0.84 -18.64
C GLY A 11 6.23 -0.15 -17.87
N LEU A 12 6.45 0.40 -16.67
CA LEU A 12 5.41 1.08 -15.89
C LEU A 12 5.95 2.39 -15.29
N PHE A 13 5.37 3.52 -15.73
CA PHE A 13 5.65 4.85 -15.21
C PHE A 13 4.53 5.28 -14.26
N LEU A 14 4.86 5.53 -12.99
CA LEU A 14 3.93 6.05 -12.01
C LEU A 14 4.44 7.36 -11.42
N HIS A 15 3.61 8.40 -11.54
CA HIS A 15 3.81 9.71 -10.94
C HIS A 15 2.54 10.11 -10.21
N SER A 16 2.67 10.60 -8.97
CA SER A 16 1.55 11.04 -8.16
C SER A 16 1.96 12.11 -7.16
N THR A 17 1.06 13.05 -6.93
CA THR A 17 1.21 14.08 -5.89
C THR A 17 0.81 13.53 -4.52
N ALA A 18 1.34 14.08 -3.44
CA ALA A 18 1.17 13.57 -2.07
C ALA A 18 -0.28 13.44 -1.56
N ASP A 19 -1.26 14.06 -2.23
CA ASP A 19 -2.69 14.02 -1.89
C ASP A 19 -3.52 13.12 -2.82
N GLN A 20 -2.89 12.30 -3.67
CA GLN A 20 -3.57 11.44 -4.63
C GLN A 20 -3.52 9.96 -4.24
N ASN A 21 -4.67 9.30 -4.34
CA ASN A 21 -4.78 7.86 -4.26
C ASN A 21 -4.36 7.24 -5.60
N ILE A 22 -3.37 6.37 -5.55
CA ILE A 22 -2.83 5.65 -6.70
C ILE A 22 -3.24 4.19 -6.55
N THR A 23 -3.79 3.62 -7.60
CA THR A 23 -4.00 2.17 -7.65
C THR A 23 -3.40 1.63 -8.92
N VAL A 24 -2.53 0.64 -8.76
CA VAL A 24 -1.84 -0.06 -9.83
C VAL A 24 -2.34 -1.49 -9.81
N MET A 25 -2.85 -1.96 -10.95
CA MET A 25 -3.27 -3.35 -11.10
C MET A 25 -2.50 -3.98 -12.26
N PHE A 26 -1.91 -5.13 -12.00
CA PHE A 26 -1.15 -5.90 -12.97
C PHE A 26 -2.05 -6.93 -13.66
N SER A 27 -1.65 -7.37 -14.86
CA SER A 27 -2.37 -8.43 -15.61
C SER A 27 -2.44 -9.76 -14.86
N SER A 28 -1.54 -9.98 -13.89
CA SER A 28 -1.58 -11.12 -12.96
C SER A 28 -2.74 -11.06 -11.96
N GLY A 29 -3.46 -9.94 -11.86
CA GLY A 29 -4.44 -9.66 -10.82
C GLY A 29 -3.83 -9.10 -9.53
N SER A 30 -2.51 -9.00 -9.43
CA SER A 30 -1.83 -8.33 -8.32
C SER A 30 -2.14 -6.83 -8.34
N GLY A 31 -2.31 -6.24 -7.17
CA GLY A 31 -2.63 -4.83 -6.99
C GLY A 31 -1.70 -4.16 -5.99
N VAL A 32 -1.39 -2.90 -6.22
CA VAL A 32 -0.75 -2.01 -5.25
C VAL A 32 -1.58 -0.75 -5.16
N GLU A 33 -2.08 -0.46 -3.97
CA GLU A 33 -2.78 0.77 -3.65
C GLU A 33 -1.91 1.64 -2.75
N ILE A 34 -1.79 2.91 -3.10
CA ILE A 34 -1.06 3.91 -2.34
C ILE A 34 -2.02 5.05 -2.06
N ARG A 35 -2.28 5.34 -0.79
CA ARG A 35 -3.11 6.46 -0.35
C ARG A 35 -2.26 7.47 0.38
N GLY A 36 -2.07 8.63 -0.24
CA GLY A 36 -1.43 9.78 0.40
C GLY A 36 -2.47 10.66 1.10
N SER A 37 -2.19 11.05 2.34
CA SER A 37 -3.00 12.02 3.09
C SER A 37 -2.07 12.83 3.98
N ARG A 38 -1.94 14.14 3.72
CA ARG A 38 -1.30 15.15 4.59
C ARG A 38 -0.22 14.61 5.55
N GLY A 39 0.93 14.23 4.98
CA GLY A 39 2.07 13.77 5.76
C GLY A 39 1.99 12.31 6.22
N PHE A 40 1.09 11.52 5.62
CA PHE A 40 0.96 10.08 5.82
C PHE A 40 0.81 9.39 4.46
N LEU A 41 1.42 8.21 4.32
CA LEU A 41 1.32 7.37 3.12
C LEU A 41 0.94 5.96 3.57
N ALA A 42 -0.23 5.48 3.16
CA ALA A 42 -0.62 4.10 3.34
C ALA A 42 -0.35 3.33 2.04
N LEU A 43 0.33 2.19 2.14
CA LEU A 43 0.55 1.26 1.03
C LEU A 43 -0.17 -0.05 1.34
N THR A 44 -0.91 -0.57 0.38
CA THR A 44 -1.62 -1.85 0.47
C THR A 44 -1.28 -2.68 -0.75
N VAL A 45 -0.79 -3.91 -0.53
CA VAL A 45 -0.52 -4.88 -1.60
C VAL A 45 -1.63 -5.92 -1.58
N LEU A 46 -2.26 -6.12 -2.73
CA LEU A 46 -3.31 -7.12 -2.94
C LEU A 46 -2.75 -8.21 -3.84
N LEU A 47 -2.65 -9.43 -3.32
CA LEU A 47 -2.14 -10.58 -4.08
C LEU A 47 -3.25 -11.64 -4.25
N PRO A 48 -3.44 -12.18 -5.47
CA PRO A 48 -4.33 -13.31 -5.66
C PRO A 48 -3.73 -14.61 -5.08
N GLU A 49 -4.60 -15.59 -4.79
CA GLU A 49 -4.23 -16.84 -4.10
C GLU A 49 -3.15 -17.68 -4.81
N ASN A 50 -2.94 -17.51 -6.10
CA ASN A 50 -1.87 -18.18 -6.83
C ASN A 50 -0.46 -17.75 -6.37
N PHE A 51 -0.34 -16.68 -5.58
CA PHE A 51 0.89 -16.27 -4.93
C PHE A 51 1.11 -16.92 -3.55
N MET A 52 0.15 -17.72 -3.05
CA MET A 52 0.28 -18.44 -1.78
C MET A 52 1.54 -19.32 -1.79
N ASN A 53 2.34 -19.28 -0.73
CA ASN A 53 3.64 -19.97 -0.61
C ASN A 53 4.73 -19.55 -1.61
N HIS A 54 4.51 -18.50 -2.40
CA HIS A 54 5.49 -18.00 -3.39
C HIS A 54 6.02 -16.60 -3.06
N THR A 55 5.58 -16.01 -1.94
CA THR A 55 6.02 -14.70 -1.49
C THR A 55 7.19 -14.82 -0.52
N GLN A 56 7.99 -13.75 -0.45
CA GLN A 56 9.08 -13.60 0.50
C GLN A 56 9.32 -12.10 0.70
N GLY A 57 9.72 -11.69 1.90
CA GLY A 57 10.03 -10.31 2.20
C GLY A 57 9.45 -9.85 3.52
N LEU A 58 9.21 -8.55 3.63
CA LEU A 58 8.64 -7.91 4.82
C LEU A 58 7.16 -8.26 5.06
N PHE A 59 6.48 -8.85 4.08
CA PHE A 59 5.09 -9.33 4.17
C PHE A 59 4.98 -10.87 4.28
N GLY A 60 6.08 -11.55 4.64
CA GLY A 60 6.06 -12.98 4.89
C GLY A 60 5.89 -13.87 3.65
N VAL A 61 5.41 -15.10 3.88
CA VAL A 61 5.32 -16.21 2.89
C VAL A 61 3.88 -16.43 2.39
N MET A 62 2.94 -15.55 2.75
CA MET A 62 1.51 -15.59 2.35
C MET A 62 0.97 -17.02 2.35
N ASN A 63 0.90 -17.63 3.52
CA ASN A 63 0.47 -19.02 3.69
C ASN A 63 -0.45 -19.22 4.91
N GLY A 64 -0.77 -18.13 5.63
CA GLY A 64 -1.59 -18.17 6.85
C GLY A 64 -0.86 -18.75 8.08
N ASN A 65 0.43 -19.08 7.96
CA ASN A 65 1.24 -19.54 9.07
C ASN A 65 1.94 -18.34 9.72
N THR A 66 1.65 -18.06 10.98
CA THR A 66 2.29 -16.94 11.68
C THR A 66 3.73 -17.24 12.07
N GLU A 67 4.09 -18.53 12.23
CA GLU A 67 5.41 -18.95 12.71
C GLU A 67 6.55 -18.72 11.71
N ASP A 68 6.24 -18.50 10.43
CA ASP A 68 7.21 -18.22 9.37
C ASP A 68 7.08 -16.81 8.76
N GLU A 69 6.25 -15.95 9.34
CA GLU A 69 6.05 -14.57 8.89
C GLU A 69 7.37 -13.78 8.87
N TYR A 70 8.22 -14.01 9.87
CA TYR A 70 9.53 -13.40 10.01
C TYR A 70 10.65 -14.31 9.47
N THR A 71 10.62 -14.58 8.17
CA THR A 71 11.66 -15.35 7.47
C THR A 71 12.72 -14.44 6.85
N PHE A 72 13.98 -14.62 7.24
CA PHE A 72 15.14 -13.89 6.70
C PHE A 72 15.50 -14.37 5.28
N LYS A 73 16.31 -13.59 4.54
CA LYS A 73 16.79 -13.96 3.19
C LYS A 73 17.55 -15.30 3.14
N ASN A 74 18.20 -15.68 4.24
CA ASN A 74 18.91 -16.95 4.41
C ASN A 74 17.97 -18.13 4.78
N LYS A 75 16.65 -17.91 4.80
CA LYS A 75 15.60 -18.88 5.16
C LYS A 75 15.54 -19.28 6.63
N THR A 76 16.23 -18.59 7.53
CA THR A 76 16.02 -18.77 8.98
C THR A 76 14.78 -17.99 9.42
N THR A 77 14.06 -18.49 10.42
CA THR A 77 12.87 -17.82 10.98
C THR A 77 13.18 -17.16 12.31
N MET A 78 12.45 -16.09 12.60
CA MET A 78 12.43 -15.42 13.90
C MET A 78 11.11 -15.69 14.61
N SER A 79 11.13 -15.72 15.94
CA SER A 79 9.92 -15.91 16.75
C SER A 79 8.88 -14.81 16.50
N VAL A 80 7.61 -15.19 16.51
CA VAL A 80 6.46 -14.28 16.46
C VAL A 80 6.39 -13.31 17.65
N HIS A 81 7.07 -13.63 18.76
CA HIS A 81 7.17 -12.79 19.96
C HIS A 81 8.44 -11.92 19.98
N ALA A 82 9.02 -11.65 18.80
CA ALA A 82 10.20 -10.80 18.67
C ALA A 82 9.95 -9.40 19.27
N SER A 83 11.00 -8.87 19.91
CA SER A 83 11.00 -7.47 20.36
C SER A 83 11.00 -6.50 19.17
N PRO A 84 10.53 -5.25 19.35
CA PRO A 84 10.62 -4.23 18.30
C PRO A 84 12.04 -4.03 17.74
N GLN A 85 13.06 -4.20 18.58
CA GLN A 85 14.47 -4.14 18.19
C GLN A 85 14.83 -5.25 17.20
N GLN A 86 14.42 -6.48 17.50
CA GLN A 86 14.63 -7.63 16.62
C GLN A 86 13.84 -7.49 15.31
N LEU A 87 12.62 -6.93 15.35
CA LEU A 87 11.84 -6.61 14.15
C LEU A 87 12.53 -5.55 13.28
N PHE A 88 13.20 -4.57 13.88
CA PHE A 88 14.01 -3.61 13.14
C PHE A 88 15.23 -4.24 12.48
N GLU A 89 15.94 -5.15 13.16
CA GLU A 89 17.03 -5.93 12.58
C GLU A 89 16.55 -6.82 11.42
N PHE A 90 15.38 -7.45 11.58
CA PHE A 90 14.71 -8.19 10.51
C PHE A 90 14.42 -7.30 9.29
N GLY A 91 13.85 -6.12 9.52
CA GLY A 91 13.60 -5.14 8.46
C GLY A 91 14.88 -4.72 7.73
N ALA A 92 15.94 -4.45 8.49
CA ALA A 92 17.25 -4.08 7.94
C ALA A 92 17.88 -5.21 7.11
N ASN A 93 17.67 -6.48 7.46
CA ASN A 93 18.16 -7.62 6.66
C ASN A 93 17.54 -7.66 5.25
N TRP A 94 16.32 -7.16 5.11
CA TRP A 94 15.63 -7.08 3.83
C TRP A 94 16.04 -5.87 2.97
N ALA A 95 16.99 -5.05 3.42
CA ALA A 95 17.51 -3.92 2.64
C ALA A 95 17.96 -4.33 1.23
N VAL A 96 17.63 -3.50 0.24
CA VAL A 96 17.94 -3.74 -1.17
C VAL A 96 19.28 -3.09 -1.53
N GLU A 97 20.20 -3.88 -2.07
CA GLU A 97 21.52 -3.42 -2.52
C GLU A 97 21.44 -2.85 -3.94
N ASN A 98 22.45 -2.09 -4.36
CA ASN A 98 22.46 -1.48 -5.70
C ASN A 98 22.43 -2.52 -6.82
N GLY A 99 23.13 -3.65 -6.65
CA GLY A 99 23.15 -4.74 -7.63
C GLY A 99 21.86 -5.55 -7.73
N THR A 100 20.95 -5.44 -6.76
CA THR A 100 19.68 -6.19 -6.71
C THR A 100 18.45 -5.31 -6.88
N SER A 101 18.62 -4.00 -6.97
CA SER A 101 17.52 -3.06 -7.21
C SER A 101 16.99 -3.21 -8.63
N LEU A 102 15.66 -3.32 -8.76
CA LEU A 102 14.96 -3.31 -10.05
C LEU A 102 14.55 -1.90 -10.47
N PHE A 103 14.78 -0.90 -9.63
CA PHE A 103 14.43 0.49 -9.94
C PHE A 103 15.48 1.11 -10.85
N THR A 104 15.00 1.77 -11.90
CA THR A 104 15.80 2.62 -12.75
C THR A 104 15.44 4.08 -12.52
N TYR A 105 16.41 4.96 -12.67
CA TYR A 105 16.26 6.40 -12.46
C TYR A 105 16.66 7.12 -13.74
N ASP A 106 15.82 8.03 -14.20
CA ASP A 106 15.90 8.69 -15.51
C ASP A 106 16.53 10.08 -15.46
N THR A 107 16.83 10.59 -14.26
CA THR A 107 17.48 11.90 -14.07
C THR A 107 18.70 11.79 -13.16
N GLU A 108 19.69 12.65 -13.40
CA GLU A 108 20.89 12.74 -12.58
C GLU A 108 20.59 13.06 -11.11
N PHE A 109 19.57 13.90 -10.86
CA PHE A 109 19.07 14.18 -9.52
C PHE A 109 18.59 12.90 -8.80
N LEU A 110 17.78 12.07 -9.47
CA LEU A 110 17.27 10.83 -8.88
C LEU A 110 18.38 9.79 -8.70
N LEU A 111 19.29 9.67 -9.67
CA LEU A 111 20.46 8.80 -9.56
C LEU A 111 21.33 9.17 -8.35
N ASN A 112 21.66 10.45 -8.20
CA ASN A 112 22.50 10.92 -7.09
C ASN A 112 21.84 10.69 -5.72
N ASN A 113 20.52 10.87 -5.62
CA ASN A 113 19.82 10.73 -4.34
C ASN A 113 19.42 9.29 -3.98
N PHE A 114 19.09 8.44 -4.96
CA PHE A 114 18.49 7.14 -4.71
C PHE A 114 19.32 5.93 -5.17
N PHE A 115 20.25 6.14 -6.10
CA PHE A 115 21.15 5.08 -6.58
C PHE A 115 22.56 5.21 -5.96
N TYR A 116 23.19 6.38 -6.06
CA TYR A 116 24.54 6.62 -5.53
C TYR A 116 24.53 7.05 -4.06
N GLY A 117 23.49 7.75 -3.62
CA GLY A 117 23.34 8.22 -2.25
C GLY A 117 23.10 7.09 -1.25
N GLU A 118 23.29 7.39 0.04
CA GLU A 118 22.94 6.47 1.11
C GLU A 118 21.43 6.23 1.14
N LYS A 119 21.02 4.96 1.05
CA LYS A 119 19.59 4.59 1.08
C LYS A 119 18.96 4.74 2.47
N HIS A 120 19.78 4.65 3.51
CA HIS A 120 19.38 4.83 4.90
C HIS A 120 20.57 5.36 5.70
N ASN A 121 20.30 6.16 6.72
CA ASN A 121 21.32 6.62 7.64
C ASN A 121 21.68 5.47 8.60
N ALA A 122 22.90 4.94 8.54
CA ALA A 122 23.34 3.83 9.38
C ALA A 122 23.36 4.15 10.89
N SER A 123 23.38 5.43 11.25
CA SER A 123 23.31 5.89 12.65
C SER A 123 21.88 6.14 13.13
N PHE A 124 20.88 5.96 12.27
CA PHE A 124 19.48 6.11 12.66
C PHE A 124 19.08 5.00 13.62
N LEU A 125 18.65 5.37 14.82
CA LEU A 125 18.07 4.47 15.80
C LEU A 125 16.61 4.88 16.03
N PRO A 126 15.63 4.02 15.73
CA PRO A 126 14.23 4.36 15.94
C PRO A 126 13.87 4.37 17.42
N VAL A 127 12.82 5.11 17.76
CA VAL A 127 12.20 5.06 19.08
C VAL A 127 11.36 3.79 19.15
N PHE A 128 11.80 2.80 19.92
CA PHE A 128 11.07 1.53 20.05
C PHE A 128 9.92 1.59 21.06
N LEU A 129 10.11 2.37 22.12
CA LEU A 129 9.15 2.52 23.22
C LEU A 129 9.07 4.02 23.54
N PRO A 130 8.07 4.74 23.01
CA PRO A 130 7.89 6.14 23.32
C PRO A 130 7.46 6.31 24.77
N HIS A 131 8.01 7.34 25.44
CA HIS A 131 7.64 7.68 26.81
C HIS A 131 6.34 8.50 26.82
N GLU A 132 5.35 8.06 27.58
CA GLU A 132 4.12 8.81 27.84
C GLU A 132 4.28 9.60 29.14
N ASP A 133 4.47 10.92 29.03
CA ASP A 133 4.51 11.81 30.19
C ASP A 133 3.08 12.30 30.53
N PRO A 134 2.51 11.93 31.69
CA PRO A 134 1.18 12.38 32.08
C PRO A 134 1.05 13.90 32.27
N ALA A 135 2.15 14.62 32.47
CA ALA A 135 2.16 16.07 32.58
C ALA A 135 2.10 16.78 31.22
N ASP A 136 2.31 16.05 30.12
CA ASP A 136 2.30 16.60 28.77
C ASP A 136 0.87 16.85 28.28
N PRO A 137 0.50 18.10 27.93
CA PRO A 137 -0.83 18.42 27.39
C PRO A 137 -1.19 17.60 26.15
N LEU A 138 -0.20 17.26 25.31
CA LEU A 138 -0.42 16.47 24.10
C LEU A 138 -0.95 15.07 24.42
N VAL A 139 -0.51 14.46 25.53
CA VAL A 139 -0.91 13.11 25.92
C VAL A 139 -2.42 13.07 26.23
N LYS A 140 -2.97 14.12 26.81
CA LYS A 140 -4.42 14.21 27.07
C LYS A 140 -5.24 14.22 25.77
N GLU A 141 -4.80 15.00 24.79
CA GLU A 141 -5.46 15.06 23.47
C GLU A 141 -5.29 13.75 22.70
N MET A 142 -4.09 13.15 22.77
CA MET A 142 -3.79 11.85 22.19
C MET A 142 -4.69 10.76 22.74
N VAL A 143 -4.87 10.67 24.07
CA VAL A 143 -5.75 9.66 24.68
C VAL A 143 -7.19 9.83 24.17
N SER A 144 -7.67 11.06 24.03
CA SER A 144 -9.00 11.31 23.47
C SER A 144 -9.12 10.94 22.00
N LEU A 145 -8.05 11.11 21.21
CA LEU A 145 -8.05 10.82 19.78
C LEU A 145 -7.83 9.33 19.48
N CYS A 146 -6.79 8.74 20.03
CA CYS A 146 -6.32 7.39 19.75
C CYS A 146 -7.01 6.32 20.59
N ASP A 147 -7.55 6.68 21.74
CA ASP A 147 -8.06 5.73 22.75
C ASP A 147 -7.02 4.64 23.06
N SER A 148 -7.33 3.38 22.77
CA SER A 148 -6.48 2.21 22.99
C SER A 148 -5.67 1.77 21.76
N ASP A 149 -5.74 2.52 20.64
CA ASP A 149 -5.02 2.17 19.41
C ASP A 149 -3.50 2.36 19.56
N PRO A 150 -2.70 1.27 19.57
CA PRO A 150 -1.28 1.36 19.90
C PRO A 150 -0.48 2.06 18.79
N PHE A 151 -0.89 1.92 17.52
CA PHE A 151 -0.20 2.53 16.38
C PHE A 151 -0.43 4.05 16.35
N CYS A 152 -1.67 4.49 16.56
CA CYS A 152 -2.01 5.90 16.70
C CYS A 152 -1.23 6.55 17.83
N ARG A 153 -1.24 5.95 19.03
CA ARG A 153 -0.50 6.51 20.19
C ARG A 153 0.99 6.60 19.90
N PHE A 154 1.58 5.53 19.37
CA PHE A 154 2.99 5.51 19.02
C PHE A 154 3.37 6.64 18.05
N ASP A 155 2.60 6.81 16.97
CA ASP A 155 2.87 7.86 15.99
C ASP A 155 2.69 9.26 16.57
N VAL A 156 1.67 9.50 17.41
CA VAL A 156 1.52 10.81 18.08
C VAL A 156 2.70 11.10 18.98
N LEU A 157 3.17 10.13 19.77
CA LEU A 157 4.27 10.37 20.72
C LEU A 157 5.60 10.60 20.01
N THR A 158 5.87 9.85 18.94
CA THR A 158 7.13 9.93 18.19
C THR A 158 7.17 11.12 17.24
N THR A 159 6.05 11.50 16.63
CA THR A 159 5.98 12.62 15.69
C THR A 159 5.53 13.94 16.32
N ARG A 160 4.96 13.88 17.53
CA ARG A 160 4.34 15.01 18.24
C ARG A 160 3.18 15.63 17.44
N SER A 161 2.51 14.86 16.58
CA SER A 161 1.43 15.32 15.71
C SER A 161 0.16 14.49 15.86
N LEU A 162 -0.94 15.14 16.29
CA LEU A 162 -2.27 14.54 16.33
C LEU A 162 -2.83 14.25 14.93
N GLU A 163 -2.40 15.01 13.92
CA GLU A 163 -2.82 14.78 12.53
C GLU A 163 -2.28 13.44 12.00
N VAL A 164 -0.99 13.15 12.27
CA VAL A 164 -0.38 11.87 11.92
C VAL A 164 -1.08 10.75 12.68
N GLY A 165 -1.27 10.90 13.99
CA GLY A 165 -2.02 9.92 14.80
C GLY A 165 -3.40 9.59 14.25
N ASN A 166 -4.19 10.62 13.93
CA ASN A 166 -5.53 10.43 13.36
C ASN A 166 -5.48 9.69 12.02
N SER A 167 -4.49 10.01 11.17
CA SER A 167 -4.27 9.32 9.90
C SER A 167 -3.92 7.85 10.09
N THR A 168 -3.04 7.54 11.05
CA THR A 168 -2.68 6.16 11.43
C THR A 168 -3.88 5.40 11.95
N LYS A 169 -4.68 6.01 12.84
CA LYS A 169 -5.92 5.42 13.37
C LYS A 169 -6.88 5.05 12.24
N LEU A 170 -7.14 5.98 11.32
CA LEU A 170 -8.01 5.74 10.17
C LEU A 170 -7.45 4.64 9.25
N SER A 171 -6.14 4.64 9.01
CA SER A 171 -5.47 3.61 8.20
C SER A 171 -5.60 2.22 8.84
N HIS A 172 -5.38 2.11 10.15
CA HIS A 172 -5.49 0.85 10.87
C HIS A 172 -6.92 0.32 10.90
N GLN A 173 -7.92 1.20 11.07
CA GLN A 173 -9.34 0.82 10.98
C GLN A 173 -9.71 0.31 9.58
N ASN A 174 -9.27 1.01 8.53
CA ASN A 174 -9.51 0.58 7.15
C ASN A 174 -8.84 -0.77 6.86
N HIS A 175 -7.64 -1.00 7.40
CA HIS A 175 -6.96 -2.29 7.27
C HIS A 175 -7.72 -3.41 7.97
N LYS A 176 -8.19 -3.21 9.21
CA LYS A 176 -9.02 -4.20 9.92
C LYS A 176 -10.26 -4.57 9.12
N LEU A 177 -10.99 -3.56 8.62
CA LEU A 177 -12.17 -3.78 7.78
C LEU A 177 -11.81 -4.53 6.50
N LEU A 178 -10.68 -4.20 5.86
CA LEU A 178 -10.22 -4.91 4.68
C LEU A 178 -9.94 -6.38 4.99
N VAL A 179 -9.19 -6.68 6.05
CA VAL A 179 -8.88 -8.06 6.46
C VAL A 179 -10.13 -8.83 6.83
N GLU A 180 -11.04 -8.26 7.61
CA GLU A 180 -12.33 -8.88 7.97
C GLU A 180 -13.17 -9.22 6.73
N ASN A 181 -13.19 -8.33 5.72
CA ASN A 181 -13.86 -8.59 4.45
C ASN A 181 -13.17 -9.67 3.59
N LEU A 182 -11.93 -10.03 3.93
CA LEU A 182 -11.11 -11.01 3.23
C LEU A 182 -11.00 -12.37 3.98
N GLU A 183 -11.41 -12.45 5.25
CA GLU A 183 -11.23 -13.67 6.07
C GLU A 183 -12.13 -14.85 5.64
N PRO A 184 -11.60 -16.10 5.61
CA PRO A 184 -12.21 -17.30 5.00
C PRO A 184 -13.56 -17.73 5.59
N ASP A 185 -13.84 -17.48 6.88
CA ASP A 185 -15.13 -17.84 7.48
C ASP A 185 -16.29 -16.93 7.03
N MET A 186 -15.96 -15.74 6.51
CA MET A 186 -16.88 -14.90 5.72
C MET A 186 -16.65 -15.07 4.20
N SER A 187 -15.45 -15.52 3.81
CA SER A 187 -14.99 -15.75 2.44
C SER A 187 -15.33 -17.16 1.93
N LEU A 188 -16.61 -17.33 1.59
CA LEU A 188 -16.96 -17.96 0.31
C LEU A 188 -16.71 -17.01 -0.88
N LEU A 189 -16.28 -15.78 -0.64
CA LEU A 189 -15.84 -14.81 -1.65
C LEU A 189 -14.32 -14.80 -1.74
N LEU A 190 -13.79 -15.59 -2.69
CA LEU A 190 -12.53 -15.29 -3.35
C LEU A 190 -12.41 -13.76 -3.56
N VAL A 191 -11.25 -13.17 -3.28
CA VAL A 191 -10.98 -11.76 -3.64
C VAL A 191 -11.14 -11.62 -5.14
N ILE A 192 -12.32 -11.18 -5.56
CA ILE A 192 -12.66 -11.04 -6.96
C ILE A 192 -12.22 -9.64 -7.37
N SER A 193 -11.07 -9.57 -8.01
CA SER A 193 -10.60 -8.39 -8.70
C SER A 193 -10.84 -8.56 -10.20
N CYS A 194 -11.59 -7.64 -10.81
CA CYS A 194 -11.76 -7.57 -12.24
C CYS A 194 -10.59 -6.76 -12.82
N GLY A 195 -9.75 -7.41 -13.62
CA GLY A 195 -8.47 -6.85 -14.09
C GLY A 195 -8.56 -5.45 -14.69
N TRP A 196 -7.42 -4.78 -14.82
CA TRP A 196 -7.39 -3.38 -15.26
C TRP A 196 -8.12 -3.15 -16.60
N LEU A 197 -8.94 -2.08 -16.67
CA LEU A 197 -9.52 -1.56 -17.90
C LEU A 197 -8.74 -0.33 -18.39
N ASP A 198 -8.53 -0.27 -19.69
CA ASP A 198 -7.95 0.89 -20.36
C ASP A 198 -8.98 2.02 -20.53
N HIS A 199 -8.50 3.23 -20.80
CA HIS A 199 -9.31 4.37 -21.21
C HIS A 199 -9.62 4.31 -22.71
N PRO A 200 -10.82 4.75 -23.14
CA PRO A 200 -11.13 4.86 -24.56
C PRO A 200 -10.28 5.96 -25.21
N THR A 201 -9.87 5.74 -26.45
CA THR A 201 -9.26 6.77 -27.30
C THR A 201 -10.18 7.99 -27.34
N ASN A 202 -9.66 9.20 -27.14
CA ASN A 202 -10.48 10.42 -27.01
C ASN A 202 -11.50 10.41 -25.86
N GLY A 203 -11.24 9.66 -24.80
CA GLY A 203 -12.02 9.71 -23.58
C GLY A 203 -11.18 9.47 -22.33
N LYS A 204 -11.87 9.30 -21.22
CA LYS A 204 -11.31 9.16 -19.86
C LYS A 204 -12.03 8.04 -19.13
N LYS A 205 -11.26 7.29 -18.36
CA LYS A 205 -11.73 6.32 -17.37
C LYS A 205 -11.70 6.95 -15.98
N ASN A 206 -12.82 6.91 -15.28
CA ASN A 206 -12.99 7.44 -13.93
C ASN A 206 -13.27 6.29 -12.95
N GLY A 207 -12.34 6.07 -12.02
CA GLY A 207 -12.39 5.00 -11.03
C GLY A 207 -11.10 4.19 -10.98
N THR A 208 -10.68 3.85 -9.77
CA THR A 208 -9.43 3.12 -9.50
C THR A 208 -9.63 1.89 -8.62
N ASN A 209 -10.87 1.55 -8.26
CA ASN A 209 -11.19 0.32 -7.53
C ASN A 209 -11.62 -0.78 -8.50
N TYR A 210 -11.05 -1.97 -8.32
CA TYR A 210 -11.20 -3.12 -9.21
C TYR A 210 -11.81 -4.33 -8.50
N LEU A 211 -12.14 -4.20 -7.21
CA LEU A 211 -12.75 -5.26 -6.41
C LEU A 211 -14.22 -5.48 -6.80
N LEU A 212 -14.77 -6.65 -6.44
CA LEU A 212 -16.16 -7.02 -6.68
C LEU A 212 -17.14 -5.89 -6.31
N GLY A 213 -18.08 -5.60 -7.21
CA GLY A 213 -19.07 -4.55 -7.01
C GLY A 213 -18.55 -3.13 -7.27
N SER A 214 -17.24 -2.93 -7.44
CA SER A 214 -16.68 -1.64 -7.85
C SER A 214 -17.20 -1.23 -9.22
N THR A 215 -17.41 0.08 -9.39
CA THR A 215 -17.90 0.66 -10.63
C THR A 215 -16.84 1.60 -11.23
N ILE A 216 -16.52 1.38 -12.50
CA ILE A 216 -15.66 2.26 -13.31
C ILE A 216 -16.53 2.94 -14.35
N SER A 217 -16.45 4.27 -14.45
CA SER A 217 -17.22 5.07 -15.40
C SER A 217 -16.35 5.64 -16.51
N PHE A 218 -16.95 5.86 -17.68
CA PHE A 218 -16.27 6.36 -18.87
C PHE A 218 -16.90 7.66 -19.35
N THR A 219 -16.06 8.56 -19.83
CA THR A 219 -16.47 9.88 -20.35
C THR A 219 -15.68 10.20 -21.61
N CYS A 220 -16.33 10.73 -22.65
CA CYS A 220 -15.64 11.15 -23.87
C CYS A 220 -15.19 12.61 -23.78
N ASN A 221 -14.11 12.94 -24.49
CA ASN A 221 -13.67 14.30 -24.69
C ASN A 221 -14.69 15.07 -25.53
N GLN A 222 -14.63 16.41 -25.47
CA GLN A 222 -15.52 17.26 -26.24
C GLN A 222 -15.42 16.96 -27.74
N GLY A 223 -16.57 16.78 -28.40
CA GLY A 223 -16.66 16.44 -29.82
C GLY A 223 -16.77 14.94 -30.12
N TYR A 224 -16.70 14.08 -29.11
CA TYR A 224 -16.86 12.63 -29.22
C TYR A 224 -18.08 12.16 -28.42
N GLU A 225 -18.73 11.09 -28.89
CA GLU A 225 -19.91 10.52 -28.27
C GLU A 225 -19.62 9.09 -27.78
N LEU A 226 -20.08 8.78 -26.57
CA LEU A 226 -19.83 7.48 -25.97
C LEU A 226 -20.69 6.41 -26.64
N THR A 227 -20.02 5.43 -27.24
CA THR A 227 -20.66 4.22 -27.77
C THR A 227 -20.37 3.05 -26.84
N GLY A 228 -21.42 2.47 -26.26
CA GLY A 228 -21.32 1.35 -25.31
C GLY A 228 -21.73 1.74 -23.88
N PRO A 229 -21.46 0.88 -22.89
CA PRO A 229 -21.88 1.12 -21.51
C PRO A 229 -21.06 2.24 -20.85
N LYS A 230 -21.75 3.21 -20.24
CA LYS A 230 -21.14 4.30 -19.47
C LYS A 230 -20.39 3.82 -18.24
N GLU A 231 -20.83 2.71 -17.67
CA GLU A 231 -20.31 2.16 -16.43
C GLU A 231 -20.05 0.66 -16.58
N ARG A 232 -18.97 0.21 -15.95
CA ARG A 232 -18.55 -1.19 -15.86
C ARG A 232 -18.54 -1.56 -14.40
N ILE A 233 -19.16 -2.68 -14.05
CA ILE A 233 -19.22 -3.20 -12.68
C ILE A 233 -18.41 -4.48 -12.62
N CYS A 234 -17.56 -4.62 -11.60
CA CYS A 234 -16.82 -5.86 -11.38
C CYS A 234 -17.77 -6.97 -10.91
N GLN A 235 -17.87 -8.07 -11.67
CA GLN A 235 -18.77 -9.17 -11.39
C GLN A 235 -18.08 -10.33 -10.67
N VAL A 236 -18.89 -11.19 -10.06
CA VAL A 236 -18.42 -12.40 -9.35
C VAL A 236 -17.60 -13.35 -10.23
N THR A 237 -17.73 -13.23 -11.55
CA THR A 237 -16.98 -13.98 -12.57
C THR A 237 -15.53 -13.49 -12.78
N ARG A 238 -15.07 -12.49 -12.02
CA ARG A 238 -13.78 -11.78 -12.23
C ARG A 238 -13.70 -11.02 -13.56
N ALA A 239 -14.85 -10.78 -14.19
CA ALA A 239 -14.98 -10.00 -15.42
C ALA A 239 -15.78 -8.72 -15.17
N TRP A 240 -15.50 -7.70 -15.98
CA TRP A 240 -16.28 -6.45 -15.99
C TRP A 240 -17.58 -6.63 -16.79
N SER A 241 -18.68 -6.03 -16.30
CA SER A 241 -20.01 -6.14 -16.91
C SER A 241 -20.14 -5.41 -18.25
N GLY A 242 -20.67 -6.06 -19.30
CA GLY A 242 -20.93 -5.44 -20.62
C GLY A 242 -19.72 -5.51 -21.57
N ASP A 243 -19.66 -4.58 -22.52
CA ASP A 243 -18.56 -4.48 -23.50
C ASP A 243 -17.64 -3.28 -23.23
N THR A 244 -16.46 -3.27 -23.85
CA THR A 244 -15.52 -2.14 -23.76
C THR A 244 -16.12 -0.92 -24.47
N PRO A 245 -16.32 0.22 -23.77
CA PRO A 245 -16.87 1.42 -24.38
C PRO A 245 -15.84 2.11 -25.28
N SER A 246 -16.34 2.88 -26.24
CA SER A 246 -15.54 3.67 -27.17
C SER A 246 -16.03 5.12 -27.25
N CYS A 247 -15.08 5.98 -27.56
CA CYS A 247 -15.24 7.35 -28.04
C CYS A 247 -14.47 7.39 -29.39
#